data_AF-A0A1V6IXD8-F1
#
_entry.id   AF-A0A1V6IXD8-F1
#
_cell.length_a   1.000
_cell.length_b   1.000
_cell.length_c   1.000
_cell.angle_alpha   90.00
_cell.angle_beta   90.00
_cell.angle_gamma   90.00
#
_symmetry.space_group_name_H-M   'P 1'
#
loop_
_entity.id
_entity.type
_entity.pdbx_description
1 polymer ?
#
loop_
_entity_poly.entity_id
_entity_poly.type
_entity_poly.pdbx_seq_one_letter_code
_entity_poly.pdbx_strand_id
1 'polypeptide(L)'
;MQIHISPYTEKSKGSVKQSISKLLDSHNTEREARDAFSYHFQDARSFAFQRYYNETVANREGFLSTPDFFRRFKQQYALQGIDGSYLDRLESEKETILHLIDNDELADIYFRYFAEAPLQHGDKIVRKNLGSFFSKLIHTFVPNKYCALDNPIKKYFGLGSESFFIAFIILSKSYSEWASDNLSLMQKIRKEINCNNTGKQYSAKMTDLKLLDLIFWYQANAVM
;
A
#
# COMPACT_ATOMS: atom_id res chain seq x y z
N MET A 1 7.34 20.73 -6.57
CA MET A 1 6.21 21.54 -6.03
C MET A 1 6.09 21.25 -4.53
N GLN A 2 6.37 22.19 -3.63
CA GLN A 2 6.13 21.99 -2.19
C GLN A 2 4.62 21.89 -1.98
N ILE A 3 4.12 20.71 -1.65
CA ILE A 3 2.73 20.53 -1.24
C ILE A 3 2.56 21.32 0.06
N HIS A 4 1.94 22.49 -0.01
CA HIS A 4 1.59 23.27 1.17
C HIS A 4 0.69 22.38 2.03
N ILE A 5 1.24 21.84 3.12
CA ILE A 5 0.48 20.90 3.94
C ILE A 5 -0.56 21.72 4.68
N SER A 6 -1.83 21.52 4.32
CA SER A 6 -2.95 22.19 4.97
C SER A 6 -2.96 21.83 6.46
N PRO A 7 -3.32 22.77 7.37
CA PRO A 7 -3.56 22.45 8.78
C PRO A 7 -4.49 21.24 8.99
N TYR A 8 -5.40 21.01 8.04
CA TYR A 8 -6.23 19.81 8.00
C TYR A 8 -5.41 18.52 7.90
N THR A 9 -4.48 18.46 6.96
CA THR A 9 -3.64 17.28 6.72
C THR A 9 -2.76 16.99 7.94
N GLU A 10 -2.20 18.01 8.60
CA GLU A 10 -1.44 17.84 9.84
C GLU A 10 -2.30 17.27 10.97
N LYS A 11 -3.51 17.80 11.16
CA LYS A 11 -4.46 17.27 12.14
C LYS A 11 -4.81 15.81 11.87
N SER A 12 -5.09 15.46 10.61
CA SER A 12 -5.42 14.09 10.21
C SER A 12 -4.24 13.14 10.44
N LYS A 13 -3.00 13.56 10.13
CA LYS A 13 -1.80 12.78 10.48
C LYS A 13 -1.70 12.55 11.99
N GLY A 14 -1.91 13.58 12.81
CA GLY A 14 -1.90 13.46 14.27
C GLY A 14 -2.92 12.43 14.77
N SER A 15 -4.13 12.45 14.22
CA SER A 15 -5.17 11.47 14.52
C SER A 15 -4.76 10.05 14.13
N VAL A 16 -4.20 9.85 12.93
CA VAL A 16 -3.68 8.54 12.49
C VAL A 16 -2.59 8.04 13.43
N LYS A 17 -1.58 8.86 13.73
CA LYS A 17 -0.48 8.49 14.63
C LYS A 17 -0.99 8.12 16.03
N GLN A 18 -1.98 8.84 16.55
CA GLN A 18 -2.62 8.50 17.82
C GLN A 18 -3.33 7.14 17.75
N SER A 19 -4.06 6.84 16.66
CA SER A 19 -4.68 5.53 16.47
C SER A 19 -3.64 4.41 16.39
N ILE A 20 -2.50 4.64 15.72
CA ILE A 20 -1.39 3.69 15.69
C ILE A 20 -0.87 3.44 17.12
N SER A 21 -0.57 4.49 17.88
CA SER A 21 -0.07 4.37 19.25
C SER A 21 -1.07 3.73 20.23
N LYS A 22 -2.37 3.86 19.98
CA LYS A 22 -3.41 3.19 20.79
C LYS A 22 -3.38 1.67 20.62
N LEU A 23 -3.07 1.20 19.42
CA LEU A 23 -2.94 -0.24 19.13
C LEU A 23 -1.54 -0.75 19.51
N LEU A 24 -0.52 0.01 19.10
CA LEU A 24 0.89 -0.34 19.23
C LEU A 24 1.52 0.48 20.35
N ASP A 25 1.40 -0.03 21.56
CA ASP A 25 2.05 0.50 22.76
C ASP A 25 3.11 -0.47 23.30
N SER A 26 3.75 -0.11 24.41
CA SER A 26 4.80 -0.92 25.04
C SER A 26 4.35 -2.33 25.47
N HIS A 27 3.06 -2.55 25.70
CA HIS A 27 2.46 -3.77 26.21
C HIS A 27 1.89 -4.65 25.09
N ASN A 28 1.28 -4.05 24.06
CA ASN A 28 0.52 -4.78 23.05
C ASN A 28 1.30 -5.03 21.75
N THR A 29 2.32 -4.22 21.42
CA THR A 29 3.01 -4.25 20.11
C THR A 29 3.47 -5.65 19.66
N GLU A 30 4.07 -6.44 20.56
CA GLU A 30 4.56 -7.79 20.21
C GLU A 30 3.40 -8.74 19.86
N ARG A 31 2.30 -8.67 20.61
CA ARG A 31 1.11 -9.49 20.35
C ARG A 31 0.50 -9.12 19.00
N GLU A 32 0.22 -7.84 18.77
CA GLU A 32 -0.43 -7.38 17.54
C GLU A 32 0.41 -7.70 16.29
N ALA A 33 1.73 -7.55 16.38
CA ALA A 33 2.64 -7.92 15.29
C ALA A 33 2.65 -9.44 15.05
N ARG A 34 2.75 -10.24 16.11
CA ARG A 34 2.76 -11.70 16.02
C ARG A 34 1.49 -12.24 15.39
N ASP A 35 0.33 -11.75 15.81
CA ASP A 35 -0.96 -12.20 15.33
C ASP A 35 -1.12 -11.87 13.83
N ALA A 36 -0.78 -10.64 13.43
CA ALA A 36 -0.79 -10.22 12.04
C ALA A 36 0.17 -11.06 11.16
N PHE A 37 1.42 -11.26 11.59
CA PHE A 37 2.38 -12.05 10.81
C PHE A 37 1.98 -13.53 10.76
N SER A 38 1.46 -14.09 11.86
CA SER A 38 0.97 -15.47 11.86
C SER A 38 -0.15 -15.63 10.83
N TYR A 39 -1.12 -14.71 10.79
CA TYR A 39 -2.15 -14.70 9.76
C TYR A 39 -1.55 -14.66 8.34
N HIS A 40 -0.70 -13.68 8.05
CA HIS A 40 -0.17 -13.47 6.70
C HIS A 40 0.73 -14.59 6.18
N PHE A 41 1.41 -15.32 7.06
CA PHE A 41 2.33 -16.40 6.70
C PHE A 41 1.77 -17.81 6.90
N GLN A 42 0.60 -17.97 7.54
CA GLN A 42 -0.11 -19.25 7.66
C GLN A 42 -1.30 -19.37 6.70
N ASP A 43 -1.97 -18.27 6.36
CA ASP A 43 -2.98 -18.29 5.31
C ASP A 43 -2.33 -18.46 3.94
N ALA A 44 -2.72 -19.51 3.21
CA ALA A 44 -2.09 -19.86 1.94
C ALA A 44 -2.22 -18.75 0.88
N ARG A 45 -3.33 -18.01 0.89
CA ARG A 45 -3.61 -16.96 -0.10
C ARG A 45 -2.79 -15.72 0.20
N SER A 46 -2.76 -15.31 1.46
CA SER A 46 -1.97 -14.20 1.95
C SER A 46 -0.48 -14.48 1.78
N PHE A 47 -0.04 -15.71 2.08
CA PHE A 47 1.34 -16.11 1.92
C PHE A 47 1.79 -16.11 0.45
N ALA A 48 0.96 -16.64 -0.46
CA ALA A 48 1.23 -16.57 -1.90
C ALA A 48 1.39 -15.12 -2.37
N PHE A 49 0.56 -14.21 -1.85
CA PHE A 49 0.71 -12.78 -2.12
C PHE A 49 2.01 -12.21 -1.54
N GLN A 50 2.43 -12.57 -0.32
CA GLN A 50 3.72 -12.09 0.23
C GLN A 50 4.91 -12.54 -0.63
N ARG A 51 4.86 -13.75 -1.19
CA ARG A 51 5.88 -14.22 -2.14
C ARG A 51 5.94 -13.35 -3.38
N TYR A 52 4.79 -13.16 -4.03
CA TYR A 52 4.67 -12.29 -5.20
C TYR A 52 5.15 -10.87 -4.93
N TYR A 53 4.75 -10.28 -3.80
CA TYR A 53 5.20 -8.94 -3.38
C TYR A 53 6.73 -8.87 -3.28
N ASN A 54 7.38 -9.85 -2.65
CA ASN A 54 8.84 -9.86 -2.49
C ASN A 54 9.63 -10.08 -3.78
N GLU A 55 9.01 -10.67 -4.80
CA GLU A 55 9.58 -10.86 -6.14
C GLU A 55 9.44 -9.61 -7.01
N THR A 56 8.43 -8.78 -6.74
CA THR A 56 8.08 -7.62 -7.56
C THR A 56 8.47 -6.27 -6.97
N VAL A 57 8.63 -6.20 -5.65
CA VAL A 57 8.99 -4.95 -4.96
C VAL A 57 10.32 -4.39 -5.46
N ALA A 58 10.31 -3.10 -5.81
CA ALA A 58 11.42 -2.35 -6.39
C ALA A 58 12.05 -2.95 -7.66
N ASN A 59 11.38 -3.90 -8.33
CA ASN A 59 11.88 -4.61 -9.51
C ASN A 59 11.51 -3.87 -10.80
N ARG A 60 12.25 -2.79 -11.09
CA ARG A 60 12.05 -1.92 -12.27
C ARG A 60 12.26 -2.66 -13.59
N GLU A 61 13.29 -3.49 -13.66
CA GLU A 61 13.58 -4.30 -14.84
C GLU A 61 12.45 -5.29 -15.13
N GLY A 62 11.98 -6.01 -14.10
CA GLY A 62 10.84 -6.91 -14.21
C GLY A 62 9.56 -6.21 -14.67
N PHE A 63 9.31 -4.99 -14.19
CA PHE A 63 8.17 -4.18 -14.62
C PHE A 63 8.20 -3.86 -16.12
N LEU A 64 9.33 -3.37 -16.63
CA LEU A 64 9.47 -3.01 -18.04
C LEU A 64 9.44 -4.25 -18.94
N SER A 65 10.15 -5.32 -18.55
CA SER A 65 10.31 -6.53 -19.37
C SER A 65 9.09 -7.45 -19.39
N THR A 66 8.21 -7.42 -18.38
CA THR A 66 7.02 -8.29 -18.32
C THR A 66 5.90 -7.76 -19.22
N PRO A 67 5.49 -8.45 -20.30
CA PRO A 67 4.52 -7.91 -21.26
C PRO A 67 3.09 -7.76 -20.74
N ASP A 68 2.71 -8.51 -19.70
CA ASP A 68 1.38 -8.55 -19.09
C ASP A 68 1.40 -8.19 -17.59
N PHE A 69 2.33 -7.30 -17.21
CA PHE A 69 2.56 -6.92 -15.82
C PHE A 69 1.27 -6.50 -15.09
N PHE A 70 0.50 -5.56 -15.63
CA PHE A 70 -0.68 -4.99 -15.01
C PHE A 70 -1.83 -6.00 -14.91
N ARG A 71 -1.94 -6.94 -15.85
CA ARG A 71 -2.92 -8.04 -15.75
C ARG A 71 -2.57 -8.97 -14.59
N ARG A 72 -1.30 -9.36 -14.45
CA ARG A 72 -0.82 -10.15 -13.30
C ARG A 72 -0.94 -9.38 -12.00
N PHE A 73 -0.55 -8.12 -11.99
CA PHE A 73 -0.63 -7.22 -10.84
C PHE A 73 -2.06 -7.10 -10.34
N LYS A 74 -3.02 -6.85 -11.24
CA LYS A 74 -4.45 -6.80 -10.93
C LYS A 74 -4.93 -8.08 -10.24
N GLN A 75 -4.55 -9.25 -10.77
CA GLN A 75 -4.94 -10.54 -10.21
C GLN A 75 -4.36 -10.76 -8.82
N GLN A 76 -3.06 -10.53 -8.64
CA GLN A 76 -2.36 -10.77 -7.37
C GLN A 76 -2.85 -9.83 -6.26
N TYR A 77 -3.16 -8.58 -6.59
CA TYR A 77 -3.73 -7.61 -5.65
C TYR A 77 -5.27 -7.66 -5.54
N ALA A 78 -5.91 -8.68 -6.14
CA ALA A 78 -7.35 -8.89 -6.17
C ALA A 78 -8.17 -7.66 -6.63
N LEU A 79 -7.62 -6.86 -7.53
CA LEU A 79 -8.25 -5.65 -8.05
C LEU A 79 -9.38 -6.00 -9.04
N GLN A 80 -10.58 -5.46 -8.78
CA GLN A 80 -11.81 -5.83 -9.49
C GLN A 80 -12.30 -4.72 -10.42
N GLY A 81 -13.07 -5.11 -11.43
CA GLY A 81 -13.85 -4.19 -12.26
C GLY A 81 -13.05 -3.26 -13.17
N ILE A 82 -11.86 -3.69 -13.59
CA ILE A 82 -10.98 -3.04 -14.58
C ILE A 82 -10.96 -3.92 -15.84
N ASP A 83 -11.23 -3.33 -17.00
CA ASP A 83 -11.26 -4.05 -18.28
C ASP A 83 -9.87 -4.21 -18.91
N GLY A 84 -9.77 -5.12 -19.89
CA GLY A 84 -8.51 -5.44 -20.56
C GLY A 84 -7.92 -4.28 -21.36
N SER A 85 -8.76 -3.48 -22.02
CA SER A 85 -8.29 -2.36 -22.85
C SER A 85 -7.60 -1.27 -22.03
N TYR A 86 -8.12 -1.00 -20.83
CA TYR A 86 -7.49 -0.09 -19.89
C TYR A 86 -6.12 -0.63 -19.41
N LEU A 87 -6.02 -1.94 -19.14
CA LEU A 87 -4.75 -2.56 -18.75
C LEU A 87 -3.73 -2.50 -19.89
N ASP A 88 -4.15 -2.74 -21.13
CA ASP A 88 -3.28 -2.69 -22.31
C ASP A 88 -2.75 -1.26 -22.54
N ARG A 89 -3.59 -0.24 -22.29
CA ARG A 89 -3.13 1.16 -22.28
C ARG A 89 -2.08 1.41 -21.19
N LEU A 90 -2.24 0.85 -19.99
CA LEU A 90 -1.22 0.98 -18.95
C LEU A 90 0.08 0.28 -19.37
N GLU A 91 0.01 -0.89 -20.01
CA GLU A 91 1.20 -1.60 -20.52
C GLU A 91 1.99 -0.75 -21.51
N SER A 92 1.32 -0.05 -22.43
CA SER A 92 1.98 0.85 -23.40
C SER A 92 2.61 2.09 -22.75
N GLU A 93 2.21 2.44 -21.53
CA GLU A 93 2.65 3.65 -20.82
C GLU A 93 3.65 3.32 -19.68
N LYS A 94 4.14 2.08 -19.57
CA LYS A 94 5.00 1.65 -18.46
C LYS A 94 6.24 2.52 -18.28
N GLU A 95 6.94 2.86 -19.35
CA GLU A 95 8.15 3.69 -19.27
C GLU A 95 7.83 5.07 -18.70
N THR A 96 6.78 5.72 -19.20
CA THR A 96 6.29 7.00 -18.68
C THR A 96 5.89 6.89 -17.21
N ILE A 97 5.11 5.86 -16.84
CA ILE A 97 4.68 5.64 -15.46
C ILE A 97 5.89 5.46 -14.55
N LEU A 98 6.87 4.65 -14.93
CA LEU A 98 8.08 4.44 -14.14
C LEU A 98 8.88 5.73 -13.98
N HIS A 99 9.03 6.50 -15.06
CA HIS A 99 9.71 7.80 -15.02
C HIS A 99 9.05 8.76 -14.02
N LEU A 100 7.71 8.84 -14.04
CA LEU A 100 6.96 9.66 -13.09
C LEU A 100 7.14 9.15 -11.64
N ILE A 101 7.19 7.83 -11.44
CA ILE A 101 7.43 7.24 -10.11
C ILE A 101 8.82 7.62 -9.59
N ASP A 102 9.84 7.47 -10.43
CA ASP A 102 11.22 7.75 -10.04
C ASP A 102 11.46 9.25 -9.75
N ASN A 103 10.68 10.14 -10.38
CA ASN A 103 10.68 11.58 -10.11
C ASN A 103 9.70 12.03 -9.00
N ASP A 104 9.00 11.10 -8.35
CA ASP A 104 8.02 11.38 -7.28
C ASP A 104 6.83 12.27 -7.75
N GLU A 105 6.46 12.18 -9.03
CA GLU A 105 5.37 12.94 -9.67
C GLU A 105 4.00 12.26 -9.49
N LEU A 106 3.67 11.96 -8.23
CA LEU A 106 2.54 11.11 -7.87
C LEU A 106 1.17 11.65 -8.27
N ALA A 107 1.00 12.98 -8.21
CA ALA A 107 -0.25 13.63 -8.60
C ALA A 107 -0.52 13.39 -10.10
N ASP A 108 0.51 13.52 -10.93
CA ASP A 108 0.40 13.35 -12.37
C ASP A 108 0.04 11.92 -12.72
N ILE A 109 0.68 10.94 -12.06
CA ILE A 109 0.30 9.53 -12.20
C ILE A 109 -1.17 9.33 -11.80
N TYR A 110 -1.57 9.82 -10.63
CA TYR A 110 -2.91 9.61 -10.11
C TYR A 110 -3.97 10.23 -11.01
N PHE A 111 -3.85 11.50 -11.36
CA PHE A 111 -4.86 12.22 -12.11
C PHE A 111 -4.90 11.82 -13.60
N ARG A 112 -3.75 11.49 -14.20
CA ARG A 112 -3.68 11.08 -15.61
C ARG A 112 -4.21 9.66 -15.85
N TYR A 113 -3.97 8.74 -14.91
CA TYR A 113 -4.27 7.32 -15.12
C TYR A 113 -5.42 6.83 -14.22
N PHE A 114 -5.46 7.20 -12.94
CA PHE A 114 -6.27 6.47 -11.95
C PHE A 114 -7.48 7.24 -11.37
N ALA A 115 -7.51 8.57 -11.39
CA ALA A 115 -8.55 9.36 -10.73
C ALA A 115 -9.95 9.18 -11.37
N GLU A 116 -9.97 9.14 -12.70
CA GLU A 116 -11.18 8.97 -13.51
C GLU A 116 -10.93 8.00 -14.68
N ALA A 117 -10.47 6.79 -14.37
CA ALA A 117 -10.16 5.79 -15.38
C ALA A 117 -11.41 5.46 -16.22
N PRO A 118 -11.38 5.65 -17.55
CA PRO A 118 -12.48 5.27 -18.42
C PRO A 118 -12.44 3.76 -18.63
N LEU A 119 -13.48 3.05 -18.19
CA LEU A 119 -13.56 1.60 -18.23
C LEU A 119 -14.76 1.14 -19.05
N GLN A 120 -14.55 0.11 -19.86
CA GLN A 120 -15.62 -0.50 -20.67
C GLN A 120 -16.52 -1.38 -19.77
N HIS A 121 -17.83 -1.16 -19.84
CA HIS A 121 -18.84 -1.95 -19.15
C HIS A 121 -20.03 -2.23 -20.08
N GLY A 122 -20.03 -3.41 -20.71
CA GLY A 122 -20.95 -3.71 -21.81
C GLY A 122 -20.66 -2.77 -22.98
N ASP A 123 -21.67 -2.04 -23.45
CA ASP A 123 -21.55 -1.07 -24.54
C ASP A 123 -21.26 0.37 -24.06
N LYS A 124 -21.04 0.58 -22.76
CA LYS A 124 -20.85 1.92 -22.16
C LYS A 124 -19.46 2.10 -21.58
N ILE A 125 -18.99 3.36 -21.59
CA ILE A 125 -17.80 3.79 -20.84
C ILE A 125 -18.25 4.35 -19.49
N VAL A 126 -17.67 3.84 -18.41
CA VAL A 126 -17.89 4.32 -17.04
C VAL A 126 -16.58 4.82 -16.47
N ARG A 127 -16.57 6.01 -15.87
CA ARG A 127 -15.40 6.54 -15.16
C ARG A 127 -15.36 6.00 -13.74
N LYS A 128 -14.25 5.38 -13.34
CA LYS A 128 -14.04 4.90 -11.97
C LYS A 128 -12.76 5.46 -11.37
N ASN A 129 -12.80 5.69 -10.06
CA ASN A 129 -11.60 5.98 -9.30
C ASN A 129 -10.87 4.67 -8.97
N LEU A 130 -9.64 4.53 -9.45
CA LEU A 130 -8.78 3.38 -9.24
C LEU A 130 -7.70 3.66 -8.18
N GLY A 131 -8.01 4.45 -7.15
CA GLY A 131 -7.04 4.88 -6.15
C GLY A 131 -6.36 3.77 -5.35
N SER A 132 -7.02 2.64 -5.12
CA SER A 132 -6.36 1.48 -4.50
C SER A 132 -5.36 0.81 -5.46
N PHE A 133 -5.64 0.80 -6.78
CA PHE A 133 -4.67 0.31 -7.76
C PHE A 133 -3.44 1.23 -7.76
N PHE A 134 -3.65 2.53 -7.84
CA PHE A 134 -2.59 3.53 -7.75
C PHE A 134 -1.70 3.33 -6.52
N SER A 135 -2.28 3.30 -5.31
CA SER A 135 -1.49 3.21 -4.07
C SER A 135 -0.65 1.93 -4.01
N LYS A 136 -1.22 0.79 -4.43
CA LYS A 136 -0.53 -0.50 -4.49
C LYS A 136 0.62 -0.48 -5.51
N LEU A 137 0.41 0.17 -6.67
CA LEU A 137 1.44 0.33 -7.69
C LEU A 137 2.61 1.16 -7.14
N ILE A 138 2.33 2.34 -6.58
CA ILE A 138 3.37 3.22 -6.03
C ILE A 138 4.13 2.53 -4.88
N HIS A 139 3.42 1.87 -3.96
CA HIS A 139 4.04 1.10 -2.88
C HIS A 139 4.99 0.02 -3.41
N THR A 140 4.65 -0.64 -4.53
CA THR A 140 5.51 -1.69 -5.12
C THR A 140 6.87 -1.14 -5.54
N PHE A 141 6.96 0.10 -6.04
CA PHE A 141 8.23 0.68 -6.49
C PHE A 141 8.96 1.51 -5.43
N VAL A 142 8.22 2.10 -4.49
CA VAL A 142 8.76 3.00 -3.48
C VAL A 142 8.22 2.65 -2.08
N PRO A 143 8.41 1.40 -1.61
CA PRO A 143 7.81 0.87 -0.38
C PRO A 143 8.34 1.54 0.90
N ASN A 144 9.45 2.27 0.81
CA ASN A 144 10.04 3.02 1.92
C ASN A 144 9.35 4.37 2.16
N LYS A 145 8.66 4.92 1.15
CA LYS A 145 8.02 6.24 1.24
C LYS A 145 6.50 6.16 1.30
N TYR A 146 5.91 5.18 0.63
CA TYR A 146 4.47 5.11 0.41
C TYR A 146 3.91 3.77 0.83
N CYS A 147 2.78 3.77 1.52
CA CYS A 147 2.08 2.55 1.95
C CYS A 147 1.12 2.06 0.86
N ALA A 148 0.81 0.76 0.84
CA ALA A 148 -0.35 0.29 0.11
C ALA A 148 -1.62 0.82 0.82
N LEU A 149 -2.67 1.13 0.05
CA LEU A 149 -3.93 1.60 0.61
C LEU A 149 -5.12 0.90 -0.04
N ASP A 150 -6.00 0.38 0.80
CA ASP A 150 -7.32 -0.09 0.42
C ASP A 150 -8.43 0.62 1.21
N ASN A 151 -9.68 0.32 0.86
CA ASN A 151 -10.83 0.93 1.52
C ASN A 151 -10.96 0.54 3.01
N PRO A 152 -10.77 -0.74 3.42
CA PRO A 152 -10.76 -1.10 4.83
C PRO A 152 -9.78 -0.28 5.67
N ILE A 153 -8.52 -0.18 5.26
CA ILE A 153 -7.50 0.60 5.99
C ILE A 153 -7.88 2.09 6.02
N LYS A 154 -8.29 2.65 4.88
CA LYS A 154 -8.77 4.04 4.80
C LYS A 154 -9.91 4.32 5.78
N LYS A 155 -10.88 3.39 5.91
CA LYS A 155 -12.00 3.50 6.85
C LYS A 155 -11.57 3.33 8.30
N TYR A 156 -10.70 2.36 8.59
CA TYR A 156 -10.15 2.10 9.93
C TYR A 156 -9.54 3.36 10.54
N PHE A 157 -8.82 4.13 9.73
CA PHE A 157 -8.21 5.39 10.16
C PHE A 157 -9.12 6.62 10.09
N GLY A 158 -10.42 6.44 9.85
CA GLY A 158 -11.38 7.55 9.79
C GLY A 158 -11.22 8.45 8.55
N LEU A 159 -10.50 8.01 7.53
CA LEU A 159 -10.27 8.75 6.28
C LEU A 159 -11.30 8.38 5.20
N GLY A 160 -12.45 7.83 5.60
CA GLY A 160 -13.51 7.34 4.69
C GLY A 160 -14.05 8.42 3.75
N SER A 161 -14.16 9.66 4.22
CA SER A 161 -14.61 10.83 3.44
C SER A 161 -13.55 11.42 2.51
N GLU A 162 -12.27 11.10 2.73
CA GLU A 162 -11.17 11.68 1.96
C GLU A 162 -11.11 11.14 0.53
N SER A 163 -10.55 11.90 -0.40
CA SER A 163 -10.14 11.32 -1.67
C SER A 163 -9.04 10.27 -1.45
N PHE A 164 -8.94 9.30 -2.35
CA PHE A 164 -7.93 8.25 -2.24
C PHE A 164 -6.51 8.81 -2.21
N PHE A 165 -6.22 9.81 -3.05
CA PHE A 165 -4.91 10.44 -3.10
C PHE A 165 -4.56 11.14 -1.78
N ILE A 166 -5.48 11.90 -1.20
CA ILE A 166 -5.24 12.60 0.07
C ILE A 166 -5.07 11.61 1.22
N ALA A 167 -5.93 10.58 1.32
CA ALA A 167 -5.80 9.54 2.34
C ALA A 167 -4.47 8.79 2.23
N PHE A 168 -4.04 8.48 1.00
CA PHE A 168 -2.77 7.82 0.72
C PHE A 168 -1.57 8.65 1.18
N ILE A 169 -1.57 9.97 0.91
CA ILE A 169 -0.50 10.87 1.38
C ILE A 169 -0.50 10.99 2.92
N ILE A 170 -1.69 11.13 3.54
CA ILE A 170 -1.80 11.20 5.01
C ILE A 170 -1.25 9.94 5.65
N LEU A 171 -1.69 8.76 5.21
CA LEU A 171 -1.29 7.49 5.81
C LEU A 171 0.19 7.18 5.60
N SER A 172 0.70 7.37 4.39
CA SER A 172 2.12 7.14 4.08
C SER A 172 3.04 7.99 4.97
N LYS A 173 2.72 9.30 5.10
CA LYS A 173 3.47 10.21 5.98
C LYS A 173 3.33 9.83 7.45
N SER A 174 2.11 9.49 7.89
CA SER A 174 1.87 9.13 9.29
C SER A 174 2.61 7.86 9.69
N TYR A 175 2.62 6.84 8.83
CA TYR A 175 3.38 5.60 9.07
C TYR A 175 4.87 5.89 9.15
N SER A 176 5.41 6.66 8.19
CA SER A 176 6.84 7.02 8.16
C SER A 176 7.26 7.82 9.39
N GLU A 177 6.50 8.86 9.76
CA GLU A 177 6.77 9.68 10.94
C GLU A 177 6.65 8.85 12.22
N TRP A 178 5.56 8.09 12.38
CA TRP A 178 5.35 7.27 13.58
C TRP A 178 6.44 6.22 13.75
N ALA A 179 6.83 5.52 12.69
CA ALA A 179 7.90 4.52 12.74
C ALA A 179 9.23 5.14 13.17
N SER A 180 9.54 6.34 12.66
CA SER A 180 10.75 7.09 13.00
C SER A 180 10.73 7.57 14.45
N ASP A 181 9.58 8.01 14.95
CA ASP A 181 9.40 8.48 16.33
C ASP A 181 9.39 7.32 17.35
N ASN A 182 9.13 6.07 16.92
CA ASN A 182 8.91 4.91 17.78
C ASN A 182 9.84 3.73 17.45
N LEU A 183 11.13 4.00 17.26
CA LEU A 183 12.14 2.99 16.88
C LEU A 183 12.15 1.74 17.76
N SER A 184 11.97 1.90 19.08
CA SER A 184 11.94 0.75 20.01
C SER A 184 10.75 -0.17 19.78
N LEU A 185 9.58 0.37 19.42
CA LEU A 185 8.40 -0.42 19.05
C LEU A 185 8.61 -1.08 17.68
N MET A 186 9.18 -0.36 16.71
CA MET A 186 9.52 -0.94 15.41
C MET A 186 10.53 -2.09 15.52
N GLN A 187 11.48 -2.02 16.45
CA GLN A 187 12.40 -3.13 16.75
C GLN A 187 11.65 -4.35 17.29
N LYS A 188 10.65 -4.16 18.16
CA LYS A 188 9.79 -5.25 18.62
C LYS A 188 9.02 -5.89 17.47
N ILE A 189 8.42 -5.08 16.58
CA ILE A 189 7.73 -5.57 15.38
C ILE A 189 8.69 -6.37 14.48
N ARG A 190 9.88 -5.83 14.22
CA ARG A 190 10.91 -6.52 13.42
C ARG A 190 11.39 -7.83 14.06
N LYS A 191 11.43 -7.90 15.39
CA LYS A 191 11.74 -9.15 16.10
C LYS A 191 10.67 -10.21 15.85
N GLU A 192 9.39 -9.86 15.92
CA GLU A 192 8.30 -10.83 15.74
C GLU A 192 8.28 -11.44 14.33
N ILE A 193 8.52 -10.66 13.26
CA ILE A 193 8.64 -11.24 11.90
C ILE A 193 9.86 -12.16 11.77
N ASN A 194 10.96 -11.86 12.47
CA ASN A 194 12.16 -12.69 12.46
C ASN A 194 12.03 -13.98 13.29
N CYS A 195 11.11 -14.00 14.27
CA CYS A 195 10.74 -15.20 15.01
C CYS A 195 9.77 -16.10 14.21
N ASN A 196 9.12 -15.58 13.17
CA ASN A 196 8.29 -16.38 12.27
C ASN A 196 9.17 -17.12 11.25
N ASN A 197 9.14 -18.45 11.26
CA ASN A 197 10.01 -19.29 10.40
C ASN A 197 9.92 -18.93 8.90
N THR A 198 8.71 -18.65 8.42
CA THR A 198 8.46 -18.28 7.02
C THR A 198 8.73 -16.79 6.81
N GLY A 199 8.26 -15.94 7.72
CA GLY A 199 8.39 -14.48 7.64
C GLY A 199 9.85 -14.00 7.65
N LYS A 200 10.73 -14.68 8.39
CA LYS A 200 12.16 -14.38 8.47
C LYS A 200 12.84 -14.36 7.09
N GLN A 201 12.40 -15.19 6.14
CA GLN A 201 12.97 -15.22 4.79
C GLN A 201 12.72 -13.93 4.00
N TYR A 202 11.67 -13.19 4.36
CA TYR A 202 11.23 -11.98 3.67
C TYR A 202 11.54 -10.70 4.46
N SER A 203 11.89 -10.81 5.74
CA SER A 203 12.01 -9.66 6.65
C SER A 203 13.01 -8.60 6.19
N ALA A 204 14.10 -9.02 5.53
CA ALA A 204 15.13 -8.12 5.00
C ALA A 204 14.61 -7.17 3.89
N LYS A 205 13.58 -7.58 3.15
CA LYS A 205 12.95 -6.79 2.09
C LYS A 205 11.74 -5.98 2.59
N MET A 206 11.32 -6.17 3.84
CA MET A 206 10.16 -5.47 4.40
C MET A 206 10.57 -4.16 5.09
N THR A 207 10.05 -3.08 4.53
CA THR A 207 10.19 -1.71 5.04
C THR A 207 9.32 -1.54 6.29
N ASP A 208 9.58 -0.51 7.10
CA ASP A 208 8.72 -0.23 8.26
C ASP A 208 7.27 0.00 7.84
N LEU A 209 7.06 0.72 6.74
CA LEU A 209 5.73 0.93 6.15
C LEU A 209 5.07 -0.39 5.75
N LYS A 210 5.83 -1.36 5.22
CA LYS A 210 5.29 -2.68 4.87
C LYS A 210 4.90 -3.47 6.12
N LEU A 211 5.70 -3.40 7.19
CA LEU A 211 5.37 -4.09 8.45
C LEU A 211 4.10 -3.50 9.08
N LEU A 212 3.98 -2.18 9.09
CA LEU A 212 2.75 -1.50 9.54
C LEU A 212 1.56 -1.81 8.62
N ASP A 213 1.76 -1.88 7.30
CA ASP A 213 0.73 -2.30 6.33
C ASP A 213 0.18 -3.68 6.67
N LEU A 214 1.03 -4.68 6.95
CA LEU A 214 0.57 -6.01 7.35
C LEU A 214 -0.24 -5.99 8.65
N ILE A 215 0.21 -5.26 9.66
CA ILE A 215 -0.51 -5.14 10.94
C ILE A 215 -1.89 -4.50 10.72
N PHE A 216 -1.93 -3.34 10.06
CA PHE A 216 -3.19 -2.62 9.90
C PHE A 216 -4.11 -3.23 8.85
N TRP A 217 -3.58 -3.96 7.86
CA TRP A 217 -4.39 -4.78 6.99
C TRP A 217 -5.12 -5.86 7.80
N TYR A 218 -4.40 -6.57 8.67
CA TYR A 218 -5.00 -7.58 9.55
C TYR A 218 -6.10 -6.96 10.44
N GLN A 219 -5.81 -5.84 11.09
CA GLN A 219 -6.78 -5.15 11.97
C GLN A 219 -8.00 -4.63 11.22
N ALA A 220 -7.80 -3.96 10.08
CA ALA A 220 -8.90 -3.38 9.31
C ALA A 220 -9.82 -4.43 8.67
N ASN A 221 -9.31 -5.64 8.43
CA ASN A 221 -10.08 -6.75 7.86
C ASN A 221 -10.60 -7.75 8.90
N ALA A 222 -10.13 -7.69 10.15
CA ALA A 222 -10.69 -8.47 11.26
C ALA A 222 -11.98 -7.86 11.85
N VAL A 223 -12.25 -6.57 11.58
CA VAL A 223 -13.41 -5.81 12.08
C VAL A 223 -14.56 -5.76 11.04
N MET A 224 -14.55 -6.65 10.04
CA MET A 224 -15.65 -6.84 9.08
C MET A 224 -16.23 -8.25 9.20
#